data_AF-A0A7I7WFP7-F1
#
_entry.id   AF-A0A7I7WFP7-F1
#
_cell.length_a   1.000
_cell.length_b   1.000
_cell.length_c   1.000
_cell.angle_alpha   90.00
_cell.angle_beta   90.00
_cell.angle_gamma   90.00
#
_symmetry.space_group_name_H-M   'P 1'
#
loop_
_entity.id
_entity.type
_entity.pdbx_description
1 polymer ?
#
loop_
_entity_poly.entity_id
_entity_poly.type
_entity_poly.pdbx_seq_one_letter_code
_entity_poly.pdbx_strand_id
1 'polypeptide(L)' 'MKLIRRLAPALGLLALVVQGMPVIVATAEPVVTTAEVLRVVDGDTIDVRDDVRGRLRIRVLGIFPVKYAC' A
#
# COMPACT_ATOMS: atom_id res chain seq x y z
N MET A 1 49.16 -2.38 -8.88
CA MET A 1 48.26 -2.33 -10.07
C MET A 1 47.69 -3.69 -10.53
N LYS A 2 47.87 -4.81 -9.79
CA LYS A 2 47.34 -6.15 -10.20
C LYS A 2 46.03 -6.55 -9.49
N LEU A 3 45.65 -5.87 -8.41
CA LEU A 3 44.49 -6.23 -7.58
C LEU A 3 43.15 -5.79 -8.20
N ILE A 4 43.14 -4.67 -8.94
CA ILE A 4 41.94 -4.11 -9.59
C ILE A 4 41.46 -5.01 -10.74
N ARG A 5 42.37 -5.71 -11.44
CA ARG A 5 42.03 -6.60 -12.56
C ARG A 5 41.30 -7.88 -12.17
N ARG A 6 41.35 -8.29 -10.89
CA ARG A 6 40.67 -9.52 -10.41
C ARG A 6 39.22 -9.30 -9.97
N LEU A 7 38.80 -8.04 -9.79
CA LEU A 7 37.43 -7.69 -9.38
C LEU A 7 36.47 -7.54 -10.57
N ALA A 8 37.01 -7.36 -11.78
CA ALA A 8 36.23 -7.21 -13.01
C ALA A 8 35.28 -8.38 -13.34
N PRO A 9 35.68 -9.67 -13.24
CA PRO A 9 34.76 -10.77 -13.57
C PRO A 9 33.66 -10.95 -12.52
N ALA A 10 33.94 -10.67 -11.24
CA ALA A 10 32.97 -10.78 -10.16
C ALA A 10 31.86 -9.72 -10.30
N LEU A 11 32.21 -8.50 -10.71
CA LEU A 11 31.24 -7.44 -10.97
C LEU A 11 30.35 -7.75 -12.19
N GLY A 12 30.94 -8.31 -13.25
CA GLY A 12 30.20 -8.70 -14.46
C GLY A 12 29.21 -9.84 -14.21
N LEU A 13 29.60 -10.85 -13.43
CA LEU A 13 28.73 -11.96 -13.06
C LEU A 13 27.56 -11.50 -12.18
N LEU A 14 27.82 -10.61 -11.23
CA LEU A 14 26.80 -10.03 -10.36
C LEU A 14 25.76 -9.22 -11.15
N ALA A 15 26.21 -8.41 -12.11
CA ALA A 15 25.32 -7.62 -12.96
C ALA A 15 24.37 -8.51 -13.81
N LEU A 16 24.86 -9.65 -14.29
CA LEU A 16 24.05 -10.59 -15.07
C LEU A 16 22.96 -11.27 -14.22
N VAL A 17 23.27 -11.60 -12.96
CA VAL A 17 22.31 -12.21 -12.02
C VAL A 17 21.16 -11.24 -11.70
N VAL A 18 21.45 -9.94 -11.56
CA VAL A 18 20.44 -8.93 -11.22
C VAL A 18 19.40 -8.75 -12.34
N GLN A 19 19.77 -8.91 -13.62
CA GLN A 19 18.83 -8.73 -14.74
C GLN A 19 17.83 -9.88 -14.92
N GLY A 20 18.13 -11.07 -14.38
CA GLY A 20 17.26 -12.24 -14.50
C GLY A 20 16.23 -12.37 -13.38
N MET A 21 16.25 -11.49 -12.37
CA MET A 21 15.32 -11.58 -11.25
C MET A 21 13.93 -11.11 -11.66
N PRO A 22 12.88 -11.94 -11.50
CA PRO A 22 11.52 -11.49 -11.73
C PRO A 22 11.18 -10.40 -10.70
N VAL A 23 10.84 -9.21 -11.17
CA VAL A 23 10.27 -8.17 -10.33
C VAL A 23 8.83 -8.58 -10.01
N ILE A 24 8.62 -9.13 -8.82
CA ILE A 24 7.27 -9.40 -8.32
C ILE A 24 6.69 -8.07 -7.86
N VAL A 25 5.90 -7.44 -8.73
CA VAL A 25 5.10 -6.27 -8.36
C VAL A 25 3.81 -6.77 -7.73
N ALA A 26 3.68 -6.63 -6.41
CA ALA A 26 2.40 -6.82 -5.75
C ALA A 26 1.47 -5.66 -6.15
N THR A 27 0.35 -5.98 -6.78
CA THR A 27 -0.72 -5.02 -7.06
C THR A 27 -1.94 -5.41 -6.26
N ALA A 28 -2.64 -4.42 -5.72
CA ALA A 28 -3.93 -4.65 -5.10
C ALA A 28 -4.97 -4.83 -6.21
N GLU A 29 -5.79 -5.88 -6.11
CA GLU A 29 -6.92 -6.05 -7.02
C GLU A 29 -7.88 -4.87 -6.82
N PRO A 30 -8.27 -4.14 -7.89
CA PRO A 30 -9.23 -3.07 -7.77
C PRO A 30 -10.58 -3.66 -7.34
N VAL A 31 -11.13 -3.16 -6.23
CA VAL A 31 -12.46 -3.54 -5.74
C VAL A 31 -13.46 -2.48 -6.17
N VAL A 32 -14.62 -2.92 -6.66
CA VAL A 32 -15.74 -2.02 -6.97
C VAL A 32 -16.21 -1.35 -5.68
N THR A 33 -16.30 -0.02 -5.69
CA THR A 33 -16.79 0.75 -4.54
C THR A 33 -18.28 0.50 -4.33
N THR A 34 -18.68 0.13 -3.12
CA THR A 34 -20.09 -0.19 -2.77
C THR A 34 -20.80 0.92 -1.99
N ALA A 35 -20.07 1.97 -1.62
CA ALA A 35 -20.59 3.06 -0.80
C ALA A 35 -19.89 4.38 -1.10
N GLU A 36 -20.65 5.47 -1.01
CA GLU A 36 -20.18 6.84 -1.12
C GLU A 36 -20.15 7.51 0.25
N VAL A 37 -19.05 8.20 0.55
CA VAL A 37 -18.93 8.98 1.80
C VAL A 37 -19.74 10.26 1.67
N LEU A 38 -20.63 10.50 2.64
CA LEU A 38 -21.44 11.71 2.71
C LEU A 38 -20.76 12.79 3.54
N ARG A 39 -20.27 12.43 4.73
CA ARG A 39 -19.51 13.33 5.61
C ARG A 39 -18.73 12.57 6.68
N VAL A 40 -17.68 13.19 7.19
CA VAL A 40 -16.95 12.76 8.38
C VAL A 40 -17.57 13.44 9.60
N VAL A 41 -17.94 12.67 10.62
CA VAL A 41 -18.58 13.20 11.84
C VAL A 41 -17.58 13.38 12.97
N ASP A 42 -16.78 12.34 13.22
CA ASP A 42 -15.60 12.38 14.09
C ASP A 42 -14.48 11.61 13.37
N GLY A 43 -13.22 11.80 13.75
CA GLY A 43 -12.05 11.26 13.02
C GLY A 43 -12.05 9.74 12.77
N ASP A 44 -12.95 8.98 13.41
CA ASP A 44 -13.20 7.56 13.20
C ASP A 44 -14.65 7.21 12.77
N THR A 45 -15.55 8.20 12.71
CA THR A 45 -16.99 8.00 12.53
C THR A 45 -17.48 8.73 11.28
N ILE A 46 -18.06 7.98 10.33
CA ILE A 46 -18.36 8.47 8.98
C ILE A 46 -19.81 8.12 8.62
N ASP A 47 -20.51 9.08 8.02
CA ASP A 47 -21.80 8.82 7.37
C ASP A 47 -21.55 8.46 5.90
N VAL A 48 -22.15 7.35 5.47
CA VAL A 48 -21.98 6.74 4.13
C VAL A 48 -23.33 6.39 3.53
N ARG A 49 -23.41 6.40 2.20
CA ARG A 49 -24.52 5.86 1.42
C ARG A 49 -24.06 4.58 0.73
N ASP A 50 -24.54 3.45 1.21
CA ASP A 50 -24.31 2.12 0.65
C ASP A 50 -25.39 1.78 -0.38
N ASP A 51 -25.00 1.13 -1.46
CA ASP A 51 -25.90 0.82 -2.59
C ASP A 51 -26.98 -0.21 -2.23
N VAL A 52 -26.74 -1.07 -1.22
CA VAL A 52 -27.66 -2.13 -0.82
C VAL A 52 -28.46 -1.74 0.43
N ARG A 53 -27.79 -1.13 1.41
CA ARG A 53 -28.35 -0.85 2.74
C ARG A 53 -28.80 0.60 2.93
N GLY A 54 -28.54 1.48 1.96
CA GLY A 54 -28.89 2.89 2.05
C GLY A 54 -27.96 3.68 2.98
N ARG A 55 -28.50 4.59 3.81
CA ARG A 55 -27.68 5.46 4.66
C ARG A 55 -27.23 4.76 5.93
N LEU A 56 -25.92 4.74 6.16
CA LEU A 56 -25.27 4.12 7.30
C LEU A 56 -24.36 5.13 8.01
N ARG A 57 -24.21 4.95 9.32
CA ARG A 57 -23.15 5.59 10.11
C ARG A 57 -22.21 4.51 10.62
N ILE A 58 -20.97 4.54 10.15
CA ILE A 58 -19.96 3.52 10.44
C ILE A 58 -18.86 4.08 11.33
N ARG A 59 -18.23 3.20 12.11
CA ARG A 59 -17.05 3.50 12.92
C ARG A 59 -15.88 2.65 12.45
N VAL A 60 -14.76 3.29 12.12
CA VAL A 60 -13.55 2.61 11.66
C VAL A 60 -12.81 2.06 12.88
N LEU A 61 -12.65 0.73 12.92
CA LEU A 61 -11.91 0.05 13.98
C LEU A 61 -10.42 -0.02 13.63
N GLY A 62 -9.54 0.00 14.63
CA GLY A 62 -8.08 -0.07 14.43
C GLY A 62 -7.41 1.28 14.16
N ILE A 63 -8.18 2.37 14.09
CA ILE A 63 -7.66 3.73 14.13
C ILE A 63 -8.15 4.43 15.40
N PHE A 64 -7.28 5.22 16.02
CA PHE A 64 -7.68 6.04 17.16
C PHE A 64 -8.28 7.36 16.66
N PRO A 65 -9.34 7.89 17.32
CA PRO A 65 -9.86 9.18 16.95
C PRO A 65 -8.78 10.24 17.15
N VAL A 66 -8.68 11.18 16.21
CA VAL A 66 -7.68 12.26 16.22
C VAL A 66 -7.71 13.07 17.53
N LYS A 67 -8.85 13.11 18.22
CA LYS A 67 -9.01 13.78 19.51
C LYS A 67 -8.25 13.15 20.68
N TYR A 68 -7.78 11.90 20.54
CA TYR A 68 -7.09 11.17 21.60
C TYR A 68 -5.63 10.83 21.25
N ALA A 69 -5.08 11.38 20.16
CA ALA A 69 -3.69 11.19 19.75
C ALA A 69 -2.70 12.10 20.51
N CYS A 70 -3.06 12.59 21.70
CA CYS A 70 -2.20 13.40 22.57
C CYS A 70 -1.14 12.55 23.27
#